data_AF-A0A9Q3EK46-F1
#
_entry.id   AF-A0A9Q3EK46-F1
#
_cell.length_a   1.000
_cell.length_b   1.000
_cell.length_c   1.000
_cell.angle_alpha   90.00
_cell.angle_beta   90.00
_cell.angle_gamma   90.00
#
_symmetry.space_group_name_H-M   'P 1'
#
loop_
_entity.id
_entity.type
_entity.pdbx_description
1 polymer ?
#
loop_
_entity_poly.entity_id
_entity_poly.type
_entity_poly.pdbx_seq_one_letter_code
_entity_poly.pdbx_strand_id
1 'polypeptide(L)'
;MTGPSQGICLKTGQEKRKEPYMVANVAEYCKTCDRSQKDDASTGKRLGNMIKLKEHRKPWEIVHMDWVTGLPPGGDRSYNAGLVIFDRFSKTPIFLPCHIDDAAMGTAPLIWNRVTSWTGIFTNIISERDPKYT
;
A
#
# COMPACT_ATOMS: atom_id res chain seq x y z
N MET A 1 18.73 8.42 -17.29
CA MET A 1 18.82 7.70 -16.01
C MET A 1 18.99 6.23 -16.37
N THR A 2 20.21 5.71 -16.27
CA THR A 2 20.51 4.29 -16.53
C THR A 2 20.01 3.45 -15.34
N GLY A 3 19.32 2.35 -15.61
CA GLY A 3 18.77 1.49 -14.56
C GLY A 3 19.86 0.92 -13.63
N PRO A 4 19.51 0.54 -12.39
CA PRO A 4 20.47 0.04 -11.42
C PRO A 4 21.27 -1.19 -11.91
N SER A 5 20.67 -2.06 -12.74
CA SER A 5 21.34 -3.23 -13.32
C SER A 5 22.37 -2.88 -14.40
N GLN A 6 22.07 -1.88 -15.24
CA GLN A 6 23.02 -1.33 -16.21
C GLN A 6 24.25 -0.75 -15.50
N GLY A 7 24.06 -0.15 -14.32
CA GLY A 7 25.16 0.38 -13.50
C GLY A 7 26.12 -0.67 -12.98
N ILE A 8 25.67 -1.89 -12.67
CA ILE A 8 26.52 -2.99 -12.19
C ILE A 8 27.28 -3.62 -13.36
N CYS A 9 26.58 -3.95 -14.45
CA CYS A 9 27.13 -4.50 -15.69
C CYS A 9 28.22 -3.59 -16.29
N LEU A 10 27.99 -2.26 -16.27
CA LEU A 10 28.99 -1.27 -16.66
C LEU A 10 30.18 -1.24 -15.69
N LYS A 11 29.95 -1.26 -14.37
CA LYS A 11 31.03 -1.18 -13.36
C LYS A 11 32.01 -2.36 -13.44
N THR A 12 31.53 -3.59 -13.65
CA THR A 12 32.41 -4.76 -13.77
C THR A 12 33.25 -4.74 -15.05
N GLY A 13 32.80 -4.06 -16.11
CA GLY A 13 33.56 -3.87 -17.35
C GLY A 13 34.46 -2.61 -17.38
N GLN A 14 34.18 -1.61 -16.54
CA GLN A 14 34.85 -0.30 -16.51
C GLN A 14 36.22 -0.31 -15.82
N GLU A 15 36.58 -1.37 -15.10
CA GLU A 15 37.87 -1.42 -14.39
C GLU A 15 39.07 -1.61 -15.33
N LYS A 16 38.86 -1.98 -16.61
CA LYS A 16 39.97 -2.35 -17.51
C LYS A 16 40.18 -1.53 -18.78
N ARG A 17 39.35 -0.53 -19.12
CA ARG A 17 39.64 0.51 -20.16
C ARG A 17 38.40 1.41 -20.35
N LYS A 18 38.52 2.71 -20.03
CA LYS A 18 37.44 3.70 -20.26
C LYS A 18 37.52 4.27 -21.68
N GLU A 19 37.21 3.42 -22.66
CA GLU A 19 37.08 3.85 -24.05
C GLU A 19 35.60 4.00 -24.43
N PRO A 20 35.21 5.07 -25.14
CA PRO A 20 33.79 5.39 -25.42
C PRO A 20 33.06 4.29 -26.21
N TYR A 21 33.78 3.52 -27.03
CA TYR A 21 33.21 2.39 -27.78
C TYR A 21 32.81 1.20 -26.88
N MET A 22 33.55 0.95 -25.79
CA MET A 22 33.26 -0.16 -24.87
C MET A 22 31.99 0.10 -24.07
N VAL A 23 31.74 1.36 -23.70
CA VAL A 23 30.53 1.76 -22.97
C VAL A 23 29.28 1.52 -23.81
N ALA A 24 29.34 1.81 -25.12
CA ALA A 24 28.24 1.58 -26.04
C ALA A 24 27.93 0.09 -26.21
N ASN A 25 28.96 -0.75 -26.42
CA ASN A 25 28.79 -2.20 -26.59
C ASN A 25 28.26 -2.89 -25.32
N VAL A 26 28.76 -2.50 -24.15
CA VAL A 26 28.25 -3.03 -22.88
C VAL A 26 26.79 -2.62 -22.68
N ALA A 27 26.43 -1.36 -22.98
CA ALA A 27 25.04 -0.91 -22.88
C ALA A 27 24.10 -1.66 -23.84
N GLU A 28 24.55 -2.02 -25.04
CA GLU A 28 23.80 -2.85 -25.98
C GLU A 28 23.65 -4.29 -25.48
N TYR A 29 24.71 -4.87 -24.92
CA TYR A 29 24.69 -6.21 -24.34
C TYR A 29 23.77 -6.31 -23.12
N CYS A 30 23.80 -5.35 -22.19
CA CYS A 30 22.92 -5.40 -21.02
C CYS A 30 21.43 -5.17 -21.41
N LYS A 31 21.12 -4.66 -22.62
CA LYS A 31 19.75 -4.59 -23.17
C LYS A 31 19.26 -5.92 -23.73
N THR A 32 20.14 -6.80 -24.22
CA THR A 32 19.75 -8.10 -24.78
C THR A 32 19.88 -9.25 -23.77
N CYS A 33 20.63 -9.06 -22.69
CA CYS A 33 20.84 -10.06 -21.66
C CYS A 33 19.62 -10.22 -20.72
N ASP A 34 19.03 -11.42 -20.68
CA ASP A 34 17.90 -11.80 -19.81
C ASP A 34 18.18 -11.56 -18.31
N ARG A 35 19.40 -11.87 -17.85
CA ARG A 35 19.80 -11.64 -16.47
C ARG A 35 19.83 -10.15 -16.12
N SER A 36 20.38 -9.33 -17.01
CA SER A 36 20.45 -7.87 -16.83
C SER A 36 19.08 -7.20 -16.89
N GLN A 37 18.16 -7.75 -17.69
CA GLN A 37 16.77 -7.31 -17.80
C GLN A 37 15.97 -7.65 -16.54
N LYS A 38 16.11 -8.86 -15.99
CA LYS A 38 15.43 -9.30 -14.76
C LYS A 38 15.95 -8.58 -13.51
N ASP A 39 17.25 -8.30 -13.47
CA ASP A 39 17.88 -7.54 -12.38
C ASP A 39 17.59 -6.03 -12.48
N ASP A 40 17.02 -5.55 -13.60
CA ASP A 40 16.61 -4.16 -13.74
C ASP A 40 15.36 -3.88 -12.92
N ALA A 41 15.56 -3.33 -11.73
CA ALA A 41 14.48 -2.85 -10.85
C ALA A 41 13.61 -1.75 -11.49
N SER A 42 13.98 -1.21 -12.66
CA SER A 42 13.22 -0.20 -13.39
C SER A 42 12.22 -0.74 -14.42
N THR A 43 11.93 -2.05 -14.43
CA THR A 43 11.01 -2.71 -15.38
C THR A 43 9.51 -2.36 -15.20
N GLY A 44 9.19 -1.33 -14.40
CA GLY A 44 7.83 -0.82 -14.23
C GLY A 44 7.53 0.38 -15.14
N LYS A 45 6.26 0.55 -15.54
CA LYS A 45 5.76 1.88 -15.91
C LYS A 45 6.21 2.86 -14.82
N ARG A 46 6.63 4.07 -15.21
CA ARG A 46 6.91 5.17 -14.27
C ARG A 46 5.82 5.15 -13.20
N LEU A 47 6.21 5.17 -11.93
CA LEU A 47 5.28 5.26 -10.79
C LEU A 47 4.22 6.28 -11.18
N GLY A 48 2.97 5.83 -11.30
CA GLY A 48 1.89 6.68 -11.77
C GLY A 48 1.80 7.92 -10.88
N ASN A 49 1.40 9.05 -11.47
CA ASN A 49 1.17 10.25 -10.69
C ASN A 49 0.20 9.93 -9.55
N MET A 50 0.55 10.33 -8.32
CA MET A 50 -0.31 10.14 -7.16
C MET A 50 -1.66 10.80 -7.43
N ILE A 51 -2.71 10.00 -7.55
CA ILE A 51 -4.06 10.50 -7.79
C ILE A 51 -4.54 11.13 -6.49
N LYS A 52 -4.84 12.43 -6.53
CA LYS A 52 -5.53 13.08 -5.41
C LYS A 52 -6.97 12.59 -5.38
N LEU A 53 -7.33 11.95 -4.28
CA LEU A 53 -8.73 11.62 -3.96
C LEU A 53 -9.57 12.91 -3.92
N LYS A 54 -10.85 12.79 -4.28
CA LYS A 54 -11.79 13.92 -4.27
C LYS A 54 -11.82 14.61 -2.89
N GLU A 55 -11.99 15.92 -2.93
CA GLU A 55 -12.18 16.74 -1.74
C GLU A 55 -13.54 16.43 -1.13
N HIS A 56 -13.55 16.20 0.18
CA HIS A 56 -14.74 15.86 0.96
C HIS A 56 -15.42 17.16 1.40
N ARG A 57 -16.76 17.17 1.42
CA ARG A 57 -17.55 18.39 1.75
C ARG A 57 -18.18 18.31 3.13
N LYS A 58 -18.36 17.10 3.66
CA LYS A 58 -19.02 16.85 4.95
C LYS A 58 -18.21 15.86 5.80
N PRO A 59 -18.30 15.96 7.14
CA PRO A 59 -17.82 14.91 8.03
C PRO A 59 -18.40 13.55 7.66
N TRP A 60 -17.62 12.49 7.79
CA TRP A 60 -18.03 11.09 7.58
C TRP A 60 -18.46 10.75 6.14
N GLU A 61 -18.24 11.63 5.16
CA GLU A 61 -18.56 11.35 3.76
C GLU A 61 -17.59 10.31 3.17
N ILE A 62 -16.29 10.49 3.44
CA ILE A 62 -15.21 9.62 2.98
C ILE A 62 -14.44 9.11 4.20
N VAL A 63 -14.47 7.80 4.43
CA VAL A 63 -13.77 7.16 5.55
C VAL A 63 -12.68 6.21 5.07
N HIS A 64 -11.64 6.09 5.88
CA HIS A 64 -10.61 5.06 5.75
C HIS A 64 -10.90 3.97 6.76
N MET A 65 -10.82 2.71 6.34
CA MET A 65 -11.05 1.56 7.20
C MET A 65 -9.85 0.64 7.14
N ASP A 66 -9.31 0.32 8.32
CA ASP A 66 -8.09 -0.49 8.43
C ASP A 66 -8.14 -1.43 9.64
N TRP A 67 -7.56 -2.62 9.49
CA TRP A 67 -7.47 -3.63 10.55
C TRP A 67 -6.09 -3.61 11.17
N VAL A 68 -6.03 -3.23 12.44
CA VAL A 68 -4.84 -3.38 13.27
C VAL A 68 -4.88 -4.78 13.89
N THR A 69 -3.98 -5.66 13.45
CA THR A 69 -3.85 -7.03 13.94
C THR A 69 -2.57 -7.21 14.76
N GLY A 70 -2.46 -8.34 15.47
CA GLY A 70 -1.26 -8.66 16.27
C GLY A 70 -1.19 -7.92 17.61
N LEU A 71 -2.32 -7.43 18.12
CA LEU A 71 -2.39 -6.82 19.44
C LEU A 71 -2.38 -7.90 20.53
N PRO A 72 -1.72 -7.67 21.68
CA PRO A 72 -1.83 -8.59 22.81
C PRO A 72 -3.31 -8.67 23.26
N PRO A 73 -3.82 -9.88 23.57
CA PRO A 73 -5.21 -10.04 23.98
C PRO A 73 -5.49 -9.21 25.24
N GLY A 74 -6.51 -8.36 25.17
CA GLY A 74 -6.82 -7.40 26.23
C GLY A 74 -8.30 -7.28 26.56
N GLY A 75 -8.59 -6.91 27.81
CA GLY A 75 -9.93 -6.71 28.37
C GLY A 75 -10.68 -8.01 28.67
N ASP A 76 -11.92 -7.89 29.14
CA ASP A 76 -12.75 -9.02 29.59
C ASP A 76 -13.08 -10.04 28.49
N ARG A 77 -12.98 -9.60 27.22
CA ARG A 77 -13.30 -10.41 26.04
C ARG A 77 -12.06 -10.82 25.22
N SER A 78 -10.86 -10.53 25.73
CA SER A 78 -9.59 -10.89 25.10
C SER A 78 -9.51 -10.50 23.61
N TYR A 79 -9.83 -9.25 23.30
CA TYR A 79 -9.73 -8.74 21.93
C TYR A 79 -8.25 -8.68 21.51
N ASN A 80 -7.94 -9.18 20.31
CA ASN A 80 -6.57 -9.28 19.77
C ASN A 80 -6.40 -8.51 18.43
N ALA A 81 -7.44 -7.81 17.98
CA ALA A 81 -7.42 -6.93 16.83
C ALA A 81 -8.27 -5.68 17.08
N GLY A 82 -8.08 -4.67 16.23
CA GLY A 82 -8.87 -3.43 16.25
C GLY A 82 -9.20 -2.97 14.84
N LEU A 83 -10.46 -2.66 14.58
CA LEU A 83 -10.90 -2.00 13.37
C LEU A 83 -10.84 -0.49 13.61
N VAL A 84 -10.08 0.19 12.77
CA VAL A 84 -9.91 1.64 12.80
C VAL A 84 -10.71 2.25 11.67
N ILE A 85 -11.61 3.18 12.00
CA ILE A 85 -12.36 3.96 11.02
C ILE A 85 -11.94 5.41 11.17
N PHE A 86 -11.36 5.98 10.13
CA PHE A 86 -10.82 7.34 10.14
C PHE A 86 -11.58 8.24 9.19
N ASP A 87 -12.14 9.34 9.70
CA ASP A 87 -12.80 10.34 8.86
C ASP A 87 -11.77 11.25 8.18
N ARG A 88 -11.90 11.39 6.86
CA ARG A 88 -10.99 12.23 6.06
C ARG A 88 -11.16 13.71 6.31
N PHE A 89 -12.35 14.17 6.70
CA PHE A 89 -12.63 15.58 6.94
C PHE A 89 -12.15 16.01 8.33
N SER A 90 -12.72 15.41 9.38
CA SER A 90 -12.40 15.78 10.76
C SER A 90 -11.06 15.25 11.25
N LYS A 91 -10.44 14.31 10.53
CA LYS A 91 -9.23 13.58 10.98
C LYS A 91 -9.43 12.82 12.29
N THR A 92 -10.68 12.45 12.59
CA THR A 92 -11.03 11.76 13.82
C THR A 92 -11.03 10.24 13.60
N PRO A 93 -10.25 9.48 14.39
CA PRO A 93 -10.33 8.02 14.39
C PRO A 93 -11.41 7.50 15.34
N ILE A 94 -12.06 6.41 14.94
CA ILE A 94 -12.87 5.55 15.80
C ILE A 94 -12.16 4.20 15.88
N PHE A 95 -11.97 3.72 17.11
CA PHE A 95 -11.41 2.40 17.36
C PHE A 95 -12.50 1.44 17.80
N LEU A 96 -12.61 0.32 17.11
CA LEU A 96 -13.55 -0.74 17.40
C LEU A 96 -12.76 -2.00 17.77
N PRO A 97 -12.90 -2.53 19.00
CA PRO A 97 -12.23 -3.76 19.40
C PRO A 97 -12.89 -4.97 18.73
N CYS A 98 -12.08 -5.87 18.21
CA CYS A 98 -12.51 -7.04 17.44
C CYS A 98 -11.48 -8.17 17.54
N HIS A 99 -11.81 -9.32 16.96
CA HIS A 99 -10.94 -10.48 16.93
C HIS A 99 -10.26 -10.63 15.57
N ILE A 100 -9.07 -11.23 15.55
CA ILE A 100 -8.34 -11.48 14.30
C ILE A 100 -9.12 -12.42 13.36
N ASP A 101 -9.92 -13.31 13.92
CA ASP A 101 -10.73 -14.30 13.20
C ASP A 101 -12.11 -13.76 12.81
N ASP A 102 -12.45 -12.51 13.17
CA ASP A 102 -13.73 -11.91 12.80
C ASP A 102 -13.83 -11.76 11.28
N ALA A 103 -14.82 -12.42 10.70
CA ALA A 103 -15.18 -12.27 9.31
C ALA A 103 -15.89 -10.93 9.05
N ALA A 104 -15.98 -10.54 7.78
CA ALA A 104 -16.74 -9.38 7.32
C ALA A 104 -18.17 -9.35 7.89
N MET A 105 -18.80 -10.53 7.96
CA MET A 105 -20.17 -10.70 8.45
C MET A 105 -20.33 -10.42 9.95
N GLY A 106 -19.29 -10.67 10.76
CA GLY A 106 -19.29 -10.30 12.18
C GLY A 106 -19.05 -8.80 12.39
N THR A 107 -18.31 -8.18 11.46
CA THR A 107 -17.86 -6.79 11.58
C THR A 107 -18.90 -5.80 11.07
N ALA A 108 -19.63 -6.12 10.00
CA ALA A 108 -20.63 -5.22 9.42
C ALA A 108 -21.71 -4.78 10.43
N PRO A 109 -22.31 -5.67 11.25
CA PRO A 109 -23.25 -5.28 12.29
C PRO A 109 -22.61 -4.40 13.37
N LEU A 110 -21.34 -4.62 13.68
CA LEU A 110 -20.61 -3.86 14.69
C LEU A 110 -20.42 -2.41 14.24
N ILE A 111 -20.03 -2.19 12.97
CA ILE A 111 -19.92 -0.87 12.37
C ILE A 111 -21.29 -0.20 12.29
N TRP A 112 -22.31 -0.93 11.83
CA TRP A 112 -23.66 -0.40 11.71
C TRP A 112 -24.18 0.11 13.06
N ASN A 113 -24.14 -0.74 14.08
CA ASN A 113 -24.71 -0.41 15.38
C ASN A 113 -23.90 0.65 16.13
N ARG A 114 -22.56 0.58 16.09
CA ARG A 114 -21.70 1.45 16.91
C ARG A 114 -21.24 2.73 16.24
N VAL A 115 -21.25 2.79 14.91
CA VAL A 115 -20.68 3.93 14.19
C VAL A 115 -21.77 4.65 13.39
N THR A 116 -22.47 3.94 12.52
CA THR A 116 -23.46 4.59 11.63
C THR A 116 -24.62 5.25 12.39
N SER A 117 -24.87 4.81 13.63
CA SER A 117 -25.90 5.38 14.52
C SER A 117 -25.67 6.85 14.88
N TRP A 118 -24.43 7.35 14.90
CA TRP A 118 -24.11 8.74 15.22
C TRP A 118 -23.35 9.48 14.12
N THR A 119 -22.60 8.78 13.26
CA THR A 119 -21.89 9.38 12.13
C THR A 119 -22.76 9.54 10.88
N GLY A 120 -23.85 8.77 10.79
CA GLY A 120 -24.59 8.57 9.54
C GLY A 120 -23.91 7.54 8.62
N ILE A 121 -24.43 7.43 7.40
CA ILE A 121 -23.96 6.47 6.40
C ILE A 121 -22.81 7.07 5.58
N PHE A 122 -21.72 6.32 5.44
CA PHE A 122 -20.57 6.70 4.63
C PHE A 122 -20.89 6.65 3.14
N THR A 123 -20.39 7.62 2.38
CA THR A 123 -20.58 7.64 0.91
C THR A 123 -19.46 6.88 0.20
N ASN A 124 -18.24 7.00 0.70
CA ASN A 124 -17.06 6.31 0.17
C ASN A 124 -16.26 5.69 1.31
N ILE A 125 -15.92 4.41 1.14
CA ILE A 125 -15.02 3.68 2.03
C ILE A 125 -13.73 3.40 1.27
N ILE A 126 -12.60 3.76 1.85
CA ILE A 126 -11.27 3.42 1.35
C ILE A 126 -10.68 2.40 2.32
N SER A 127 -10.45 1.19 1.87
CA SER A 127 -9.88 0.12 2.68
C SER A 127 -8.64 -0.47 2.02
N GLU A 128 -7.82 -1.13 2.82
CA GLU A 128 -6.74 -1.98 2.28
C GLU A 128 -7.31 -3.21 1.56
N ARG A 129 -6.46 -3.89 0.80
CA ARG A 129 -6.81 -5.10 0.05
C ARG A 129 -6.72 -6.35 0.95
N ASP A 130 -7.38 -6.29 2.10
CA ASP A 130 -7.50 -7.40 3.03
C ASP A 130 -8.67 -8.32 2.59
N PRO A 131 -8.51 -9.66 2.65
CA PRO A 131 -9.60 -10.61 2.42
C PRO A 131 -10.88 -10.35 3.25
N LYS A 132 -10.77 -9.64 4.37
CA LYS A 132 -11.93 -9.23 5.17
C LYS A 132 -12.79 -8.16 4.50
N TYR A 133 -12.26 -7.46 3.49
CA TYR A 133 -12.96 -6.43 2.73
C TYR A 133 -13.36 -6.86 1.31
N THR A 134 -12.76 -7.92 0.77
CA THR A 134 -13.02 -8.45 -0.59
C THR A 134 -13.68 -9.81 -0.57
#